data_AF-A0A7J6RW68-F1
#
_entry.id   AF-A0A7J6RW68-F1
#
_cell.length_a   1.000
_cell.length_b   1.000
_cell.length_c   1.000
_cell.angle_alpha   90.00
_cell.angle_beta   90.00
_cell.angle_gamma   90.00
#
_symmetry.space_group_name_H-M   'P 1'
#
loop_
_entity.id
_entity.type
_entity.pdbx_description
1 polymer ?
#
loop_
_entity_poly.entity_id
_entity_poly.type
_entity_poly.pdbx_seq_one_letter_code
_entity_poly.pdbx_strand_id
1 'polypeptide(L)'
;VKCFGEMAQAGDRNAGSSSEELSLSVDMKPFGYESVKYIGKGQYASACLVHPNDNDGVLLVAKLVNLDVLNESDRRLAEQEVDLLQKLSHPNIVSYHTHFVVETPHS
;
A
#
# COMPACT_ATOMS: atom_id res chain seq x y z
N VAL A 1 -4.49 3.36 -5.57
CA VAL A 1 -3.37 2.43 -5.85
C VAL A 1 -3.38 1.34 -4.78
N LYS A 2 -3.18 0.08 -5.16
CA LYS A 2 -3.07 -1.01 -4.18
C LYS A 2 -1.66 -1.59 -4.18
N CYS A 3 -0.96 -1.41 -3.07
CA CYS A 3 0.44 -1.81 -2.93
C CYS A 3 0.49 -3.01 -2.00
N PHE A 4 1.11 -4.08 -2.44
CA PHE A 4 1.37 -5.24 -1.61
C PHE A 4 2.81 -5.18 -1.16
N GLY A 5 3.08 -5.22 0.13
CA GLY A 5 4.43 -5.21 0.67
C GLY A 5 4.66 -6.42 1.54
N GLU A 6 5.80 -7.08 1.35
CA GLU A 6 6.40 -7.92 2.39
C GLU A 6 7.19 -6.96 3.28
N MET A 7 6.81 -6.83 4.54
CA MET A 7 7.41 -5.92 5.52
C MET A 7 8.11 -6.79 6.55
N ALA A 8 9.42 -6.95 6.40
CA ALA A 8 10.25 -7.68 7.35
C ALA A 8 9.91 -7.22 8.78
N GLN A 9 9.30 -8.11 9.57
CA GLN A 9 9.07 -7.84 10.98
C GLN A 9 10.45 -7.78 11.63
N ALA A 10 10.90 -6.57 11.98
CA ALA A 10 12.05 -6.39 12.83
C ALA A 10 11.78 -7.13 14.15
N GLY A 11 12.45 -8.27 14.30
CA GLY A 11 12.50 -9.01 15.55
C GLY A 11 13.15 -8.16 16.64
N ASP A 12 12.52 -8.18 17.80
CA ASP A 12 13.00 -7.76 19.11
C ASP A 12 12.88 -6.27 19.51
N ARG A 13 11.88 -6.06 20.38
CA ARG A 13 11.83 -5.18 21.57
C ARG A 13 12.47 -3.79 21.48
N ASN A 14 11.58 -2.80 21.55
CA ASN A 14 11.75 -1.47 22.14
C ASN A 14 12.28 -0.35 21.21
N ALA A 15 11.46 0.07 20.24
CA ALA A 15 11.39 1.46 19.79
C ALA A 15 10.01 1.69 19.16
N GLY A 16 9.26 2.70 19.63
CA GLY A 16 7.97 3.07 19.08
C GLY A 16 8.07 3.72 17.70
N SER A 17 8.54 2.99 16.69
CA SER A 17 8.42 3.45 15.30
C SER A 17 6.97 3.24 14.87
N SER A 18 6.23 4.36 14.90
CA SER A 18 4.80 4.39 14.66
C SER A 18 4.48 3.83 13.26
N SER A 19 3.32 3.18 13.10
CA SER A 19 2.87 2.64 11.79
C SER A 19 2.89 3.69 10.66
N GLU A 20 2.91 4.97 11.00
CA GLU A 20 3.10 6.11 10.08
C GLU A 20 4.50 6.13 9.44
N GLU A 21 5.57 5.95 10.23
CA GLU A 21 6.96 5.96 9.74
C GLU A 21 7.23 4.80 8.79
N LEU A 22 6.78 3.59 9.14
CA LEU A 22 6.89 2.40 8.29
C LEU A 22 6.16 2.55 6.96
N SER A 23 5.00 3.23 6.97
CA SER A 23 4.21 3.45 5.75
C SER A 23 4.88 4.48 4.83
N LEU A 24 5.56 5.46 5.40
CA LEU A 24 6.28 6.50 4.65
C LEU A 24 7.64 6.00 4.15
N SER A 25 8.25 5.00 4.81
CA SER A 25 9.53 4.42 4.40
C SER A 25 9.44 3.44 3.23
N VAL A 26 8.23 3.09 2.77
CA VAL A 26 8.05 2.21 1.61
C VAL A 26 8.50 2.92 0.34
N ASP A 27 9.51 2.38 -0.33
CA ASP A 27 10.00 2.94 -1.59
C ASP A 27 9.07 2.58 -2.75
N MET A 28 8.27 3.55 -3.16
CA MET A 28 7.33 3.43 -4.28
C MET A 28 7.86 4.10 -5.55
N LYS A 29 9.04 4.73 -5.50
CA LYS A 29 9.62 5.46 -6.63
C LYS A 29 9.85 4.58 -7.86
N PRO A 30 10.28 3.30 -7.75
CA PRO A 30 10.41 2.41 -8.91
C PRO A 30 9.11 2.21 -9.69
N PHE A 31 7.97 2.41 -9.03
CA PHE A 31 6.63 2.29 -9.62
C PHE A 31 6.06 3.64 -10.07
N GLY A 32 6.84 4.72 -9.99
CA GLY A 32 6.43 6.06 -10.41
C GLY A 32 5.60 6.82 -9.38
N TYR A 33 5.68 6.47 -8.10
CA TYR A 33 4.94 7.16 -7.04
C TYR A 33 5.85 7.63 -5.91
N GLU A 34 5.54 8.79 -5.33
CA GLU A 34 6.20 9.31 -4.15
C GLU A 34 5.22 9.43 -2.98
N SER A 35 5.60 8.86 -1.83
CA SER A 35 4.85 8.98 -0.58
C SER A 35 4.87 10.42 -0.06
N VAL A 36 3.69 10.97 0.18
CA VAL A 36 3.51 12.36 0.66
C VAL A 36 3.17 12.37 2.14
N LYS A 37 2.16 11.59 2.55
CA LYS A 37 1.62 11.64 3.90
C LYS A 37 0.92 10.35 4.28
N TYR A 38 1.16 9.85 5.50
CA TYR A 38 0.33 8.81 6.09
C TYR A 38 -1.07 9.36 6.43
N ILE A 39 -2.11 8.61 6.07
CA ILE A 39 -3.51 9.04 6.26
C ILE A 39 -4.36 8.05 7.05
N GLY A 40 -3.88 6.85 7.35
CA GLY A 40 -4.59 5.94 8.25
C GLY A 40 -4.13 4.49 8.20
N LYS A 41 -4.65 3.66 9.11
CA LYS A 41 -4.37 2.22 9.21
C LYS A 41 -5.67 1.46 9.40
N GLY A 42 -5.79 0.36 8.67
CA GLY A 42 -6.72 -0.73 8.91
C GLY A 42 -6.01 -1.95 9.48
N GLN A 43 -6.75 -3.05 9.59
CA GLN A 43 -6.26 -4.29 10.22
C GLN A 43 -4.99 -4.85 9.56
N TYR A 44 -4.98 -4.93 8.23
CA TYR A 44 -3.89 -5.53 7.45
C TYR A 44 -3.20 -4.55 6.50
N ALA A 45 -3.59 -3.28 6.55
CA ALA A 45 -3.11 -2.30 5.59
C ALA A 45 -2.98 -0.91 6.20
N SER A 46 -2.07 -0.11 5.67
CA SER A 46 -2.05 1.34 5.87
C SER A 46 -2.47 2.07 4.60
N ALA A 47 -2.83 3.33 4.76
CA ALA A 47 -3.14 4.23 3.67
C ALA A 47 -2.16 5.39 3.71
N CYS A 48 -1.53 5.67 2.57
CA CYS A 48 -0.76 6.89 2.37
C CYS A 48 -1.27 7.66 1.15
N LEU A 49 -1.11 8.97 1.21
CA LEU A 49 -1.27 9.88 0.10
C LEU A 49 0.02 9.83 -0.73
N VAL A 50 -0.10 9.71 -2.05
CA VAL A 50 1.03 9.65 -2.97
C VAL A 50 0.85 10.61 -4.14
N HIS A 51 1.97 11.08 -4.70
CA HIS A 51 2.02 11.76 -6.00
C HIS A 51 2.52 10.81 -7.08
N PRO A 52 1.85 10.71 -8.23
CA PRO A 52 2.41 10.13 -9.45
C PRO A 52 3.50 11.05 -10.02
N ASN A 53 4.63 10.48 -10.43
CA ASN A 53 5.76 11.25 -10.98
C ASN A 53 5.45 11.85 -12.36
N ASP A 54 4.43 11.35 -13.05
CA ASP A 54 4.01 11.79 -14.38
C ASP A 54 2.87 12.82 -14.34
N ASN A 55 2.35 13.16 -13.15
CA ASN A 55 1.21 14.07 -13.01
C ASN A 55 1.21 14.83 -11.67
N ASP A 56 1.90 15.98 -11.66
CA ASP A 56 2.07 16.86 -10.50
C ASP A 56 0.76 17.44 -9.93
N GLY A 57 -0.36 17.33 -10.65
CA GLY A 57 -1.66 17.87 -10.23
C GLY A 57 -2.58 16.86 -9.54
N VAL A 58 -2.20 15.58 -9.48
CA VAL A 58 -3.08 14.50 -9.03
C VAL A 58 -2.53 13.86 -7.78
N LEU A 59 -3.33 13.86 -6.71
CA LEU A 59 -3.07 13.07 -5.51
C LEU A 59 -3.85 11.76 -5.55
N LEU A 60 -3.18 10.66 -5.22
CA LEU A 60 -3.80 9.35 -5.11
C LEU A 60 -3.65 8.81 -3.69
N VAL A 61 -4.50 7.84 -3.34
CA VAL A 61 -4.34 7.03 -2.13
C VAL A 61 -3.72 5.70 -2.50
N ALA A 62 -2.61 5.36 -1.85
CA ALA A 62 -2.03 4.02 -1.86
C ALA A 62 -2.47 3.26 -0.61
N LYS A 63 -3.05 2.09 -0.81
CA LYS A 63 -3.36 1.11 0.25
C LYS A 63 -2.22 0.11 0.31
N LEU A 64 -1.38 0.18 1.34
CA LEU A 64 -0.23 -0.70 1.53
C LEU A 64 -0.67 -1.90 2.37
N VAL A 65 -0.73 -3.07 1.77
CA VAL A 65 -1.14 -4.33 2.40
C VAL A 65 0.12 -5.09 2.82
N ASN A 66 0.23 -5.43 4.10
CA ASN A 66 1.33 -6.27 4.58
C ASN A 66 0.99 -7.74 4.31
N LEU A 67 1.73 -8.37 3.40
CA LEU A 67 1.51 -9.78 3.02
C LEU A 67 1.98 -10.77 4.09
N ASP A 68 2.97 -10.42 4.91
CA ASP A 68 3.57 -11.35 5.91
C ASP A 68 2.61 -11.71 7.04
N VAL A 69 1.63 -10.84 7.28
CA VAL A 69 0.61 -11.04 8.33
C VAL A 69 -0.68 -11.66 7.78
N LEU A 70 -0.77 -11.87 6.46
CA LEU A 70 -1.94 -12.51 5.84
C LEU A 70 -1.78 -14.02 5.83
N ASN A 71 -2.83 -14.73 6.22
CA ASN A 71 -2.96 -16.14 5.90
C ASN A 71 -3.34 -16.31 4.41
N GLU A 72 -3.30 -17.55 3.91
CA GLU A 72 -3.60 -17.86 2.50
C GLU A 72 -5.00 -17.39 2.08
N SER A 73 -5.99 -17.47 2.97
CA SER A 73 -7.36 -17.04 2.67
C SER A 73 -7.44 -15.52 2.51
N ASP A 74 -6.80 -14.77 3.41
CA ASP A 74 -6.77 -13.31 3.33
C ASP A 74 -5.95 -12.81 2.13
N ARG A 75 -4.88 -13.51 1.75
CA ARG A 75 -4.12 -13.23 0.53
C ARG A 75 -5.00 -13.39 -0.71
N ARG A 76 -5.76 -14.48 -0.81
CA ARG A 76 -6.72 -14.69 -1.91
C ARG A 76 -7.80 -13.61 -1.95
N LEU A 77 -8.34 -13.20 -0.79
CA LEU A 77 -9.30 -12.10 -0.72
C LEU A 77 -8.69 -10.77 -1.19
N ALA A 78 -7.42 -10.52 -0.85
CA ALA A 78 -6.73 -9.31 -1.28
C ALA A 78 -6.47 -9.30 -2.81
N GLU A 79 -6.20 -10.45 -3.41
CA GLU A 79 -6.12 -10.61 -4.88
C GLU A 79 -7.49 -10.39 -5.52
N GLN A 80 -8.54 -11.02 -5.01
CA GLN A 80 -9.92 -10.85 -5.51
C GLN A 80 -10.42 -9.39 -5.42
N GLU A 81 -10.00 -8.64 -4.40
CA GLU A 81 -10.31 -7.22 -4.28
C GLU A 81 -9.73 -6.43 -5.47
N VAL A 82 -8.53 -6.77 -5.97
CA VAL A 82 -7.97 -6.13 -7.18
C VAL A 82 -8.83 -6.44 -8.40
N ASP A 83 -9.19 -7.71 -8.60
CA ASP A 83 -10.00 -8.14 -9.76
C ASP A 83 -11.37 -7.46 -9.78
N LEU A 84 -11.98 -7.27 -8.61
CA LEU A 84 -13.24 -6.56 -8.47
C LEU A 84 -13.05 -5.07 -8.78
N LEU A 85 -12.08 -4.42 -8.13
CA LEU A 85 -11.82 -2.99 -8.29
C LEU A 85 -11.49 -2.60 -9.73
N GLN A 86 -10.78 -3.45 -10.48
CA GLN A 86 -10.48 -3.25 -11.90
C GLN A 86 -11.73 -3.21 -12.79
N LYS A 87 -12.82 -3.87 -12.39
CA LYS A 87 -14.08 -3.94 -13.16
C LYS A 87 -15.04 -2.81 -12.84
N LEU A 88 -14.77 -2.03 -11.79
CA LEU A 88 -15.64 -0.93 -11.36
C LEU A 88 -15.25 0.38 -12.07
N SER A 89 -16.16 0.88 -12.90
CA SER A 89 -16.04 2.20 -13.52
C SER A 89 -17.37 2.93 -13.40
N HIS A 90 -17.47 3.83 -12.43
CA HIS A 90 -18.70 4.56 -12.12
C HIS A 90 -18.37 5.89 -11.43
N PRO A 91 -19.05 7.01 -11.72
CA PRO A 91 -18.72 8.33 -11.18
C PRO A 91 -18.78 8.43 -9.64
N ASN A 92 -19.57 7.57 -8.99
CA ASN A 92 -19.72 7.55 -7.54
C ASN A 92 -18.94 6.43 -6.84
N ILE A 93 -18.06 5.73 -7.57
CA ILE A 93 -17.20 4.69 -7.01
C ILE A 93 -15.76 5.16 -7.16
N VAL A 94 -14.95 4.97 -6.12
CA VAL A 94 -13.53 5.32 -6.18
C VAL A 94 -12.86 4.51 -7.28
N SER A 95 -12.30 5.23 -8.26
CA SER A 95 -11.63 4.61 -9.40
C SER A 95 -10.35 3.91 -8.95
N TYR A 96 -10.20 2.68 -9.42
CA TYR A 96 -8.97 1.94 -9.30
C TYR A 96 -7.93 2.44 -10.32
N HIS A 97 -6.68 2.61 -9.88
CA HIS A 97 -5.58 3.09 -10.74
C HIS A 97 -4.65 1.95 -11.16
N THR A 98 -4.00 1.31 -10.19
CA THR A 98 -3.04 0.22 -10.41
C THR A 98 -2.75 -0.55 -9.12
N HIS A 99 -2.01 -1.64 -9.25
CA HIS A 99 -1.43 -2.41 -8.15
C HIS A 99 -0.01 -2.88 -8.49
N PHE A 100 0.78 -3.13 -7.45
CA PHE A 100 2.13 -3.69 -7.56
C PHE A 100 2.60 -4.27 -6.22
N VAL A 101 3.64 -5.08 -6.27
CA VAL A 101 4.31 -5.66 -5.09
C VAL A 101 5.61 -4.91 -4.86
N VAL A 102 5.86 -4.49 -3.62
CA VAL A 102 7.11 -3.90 -3.17
C VAL A 102 7.80 -4.93 -2.29
N GLU A 103 8.96 -5.41 -2.73
CA GLU A 103 9.84 -6.24 -1.90
C GLU A 103 10.62 -5.27 -1.00
N THR A 104 10.48 -5.40 0.32
CA THR A 104 11.45 -4.74 1.21
C THR A 104 12.68 -5.64 1.32
N PRO A 105 13.90 -5.12 1.09
CA PRO A 105 15.09 -5.94 1.21
C PRO A 105 15.19 -6.47 2.64
N HIS A 106 15.12 -7.80 2.78
CA HIS A 106 15.50 -8.47 4.01
C HIS A 106 16.98 -8.17 4.25
N SER A 107 17.28 -7.47 5.34
CA SER A 107 18.63 -7.26 5.84
C SER A 107 19.37 -8.57 6.06
#